data_AF-A0A2E9JID7-F1
#
_entry.id   AF-A0A2E9JID7-F1
#
_cell.length_a   1.000
_cell.length_b   1.000
_cell.length_c   1.000
_cell.angle_alpha   90.00
_cell.angle_beta   90.00
_cell.angle_gamma   90.00
#
_symmetry.space_group_name_H-M   'P 1'
#
loop_
_entity.id
_entity.type
_entity.pdbx_description
1 polymer ?
#
loop_
_entity_poly.entity_id
_entity_poly.type
_entity_poly.pdbx_seq_one_letter_code
_entity_poly.pdbx_strand_id
1 'polypeptide(L)'
;MLFGAVLVIIAIILLIKPEIGFDFARKHFLSKGFQYGGSVFSVALAAPFYFASATSNFPALLEIFALFSLAGGVICIVLPPEDFRSIISWELRVFVPYGRVLGIWYGLIGGFLIYAVS
;
A
#
# COMPACT_ATOMS: atom_id res chain seq x y z
N MET A 1 -12.21 6.81 5.69
CA MET A 1 -12.30 6.03 6.97
C MET A 1 -11.95 4.55 6.81
N LEU A 2 -12.65 3.75 5.99
CA LEU A 2 -12.39 2.31 5.80
C LEU A 2 -10.94 1.97 5.40
N PHE A 3 -10.35 2.70 4.45
CA PHE A 3 -8.98 2.45 4.00
C PHE A 3 -7.92 2.73 5.08
N GLY A 4 -8.10 3.80 5.86
CA GLY A 4 -7.22 4.14 6.98
C GLY A 4 -7.29 3.10 8.10
N ALA A 5 -8.47 2.57 8.40
CA ALA A 5 -8.63 1.49 9.38
C ALA A 5 -7.89 0.21 8.96
N VAL A 6 -7.95 -0.16 7.68
CA VAL A 6 -7.19 -1.30 7.14
C VAL A 6 -5.69 -1.10 7.29
N LEU A 7 -5.17 0.11 7.02
CA LEU A 7 -3.75 0.43 7.22
C LEU A 7 -3.33 0.32 8.69
N VAL A 8 -4.17 0.77 9.63
CA VAL A 8 -3.91 0.63 11.07
C VAL A 8 -3.91 -0.84 11.51
N ILE A 9 -4.80 -1.67 10.96
CA ILE A 9 -4.81 -3.11 11.24
C ILE A 9 -3.52 -3.77 10.71
N ILE A 10 -3.11 -3.43 9.48
CA ILE A 10 -1.86 -3.92 8.88
C ILE A 10 -0.65 -3.47 9.71
N ALA A 11 -0.66 -2.23 10.18
CA ALA A 11 0.37 -1.69 11.07
C ALA A 11 0.50 -2.50 12.36
N ILE A 12 -0.61 -2.83 13.00
CA ILE A 12 -0.64 -3.64 14.23
C ILE A 12 -0.07 -5.05 13.97
N ILE A 13 -0.46 -5.68 12.87
CA ILE A 13 0.06 -7.01 12.49
C ILE A 13 1.59 -6.96 12.30
N LEU A 14 2.09 -5.95 11.57
CA LEU A 14 3.52 -5.74 11.35
C LEU A 14 4.29 -5.38 12.63
N LEU A 15 3.65 -4.71 13.59
CA LEU A 15 4.26 -4.35 14.88
C LEU A 15 4.41 -5.56 15.80
N ILE A 16 3.37 -6.40 15.89
CA ILE A 16 3.33 -7.56 16.79
C ILE A 16 4.20 -8.70 16.24
N LYS A 17 3.97 -9.09 14.98
CA LYS A 17 4.69 -10.18 14.33
C LYS A 17 4.92 -9.86 12.84
N PRO A 18 5.99 -9.13 12.51
CA PRO A 18 6.29 -8.77 11.13
C PRO A 18 6.43 -10.01 10.24
N GLU A 19 7.04 -11.08 10.76
CA GLU A 19 7.26 -12.35 10.05
C GLU A 19 5.98 -12.93 9.43
N ILE A 20 4.85 -12.86 10.14
CA ILE A 20 3.55 -13.36 9.63
C ILE A 20 3.10 -12.53 8.42
N GLY A 21 3.29 -11.20 8.47
CA GLY A 21 2.97 -10.30 7.36
C GLY A 21 3.85 -10.57 6.14
N PHE A 22 5.16 -10.74 6.34
CA PHE A 22 6.09 -11.01 5.24
C PHE A 22 5.94 -12.41 4.64
N ASP A 23 5.65 -13.44 5.45
CA ASP A 23 5.38 -14.79 4.95
C ASP A 23 4.07 -14.85 4.16
N PHE A 24 3.03 -14.14 4.63
CA PHE A 24 1.79 -13.99 3.86
C PHE A 24 2.05 -13.27 2.53
N ALA A 25 2.82 -12.18 2.56
CA ALA A 25 3.17 -11.41 1.37
C ALA A 25 4.00 -12.24 0.39
N ARG A 26 5.00 -13.02 0.82
CA ARG A 26 5.74 -13.94 -0.07
C ARG A 26 4.83 -14.96 -0.74
N LYS A 27 3.83 -15.48 -0.02
CA LYS A 27 2.92 -16.50 -0.55
C LYS A 27 1.90 -15.94 -1.55
N HIS A 28 1.40 -14.73 -1.34
CA HIS A 28 0.31 -14.16 -2.15
C HIS A 28 0.76 -13.04 -3.11
N PHE A 29 1.75 -12.23 -2.76
CA PHE A 29 2.14 -11.04 -3.56
C PHE A 29 2.93 -11.43 -4.81
N LEU A 30 3.57 -12.60 -4.81
CA LEU A 30 4.30 -13.13 -5.97
C LEU A 30 3.38 -13.76 -7.03
N SER A 31 2.07 -13.78 -6.78
CA SER A 31 1.06 -14.28 -7.71
C SER A 31 0.78 -13.27 -8.82
N LYS A 32 0.62 -13.75 -10.07
CA LYS A 32 0.11 -12.93 -11.18
C LYS A 32 -1.24 -12.29 -10.83
N GLY A 33 -2.08 -12.99 -10.07
CA GLY A 33 -3.37 -12.46 -9.62
C GLY A 33 -3.22 -11.25 -8.71
N PHE A 34 -2.14 -11.17 -7.91
CA PHE A 34 -1.87 -10.01 -7.08
C PHE A 34 -1.33 -8.83 -7.90
N GLN A 35 -0.56 -9.06 -8.95
CA GLN A 35 -0.09 -8.00 -9.85
C GLN A 35 -1.27 -7.31 -10.56
N TYR A 36 -2.14 -8.07 -11.22
CA TYR A 36 -3.30 -7.52 -11.92
C TYR A 36 -4.36 -7.00 -10.93
N GLY A 37 -4.63 -7.74 -9.85
CA GLY A 37 -5.57 -7.31 -8.81
C GLY A 37 -5.11 -6.05 -8.09
N GLY A 38 -3.82 -5.98 -7.74
CA GLY A 38 -3.18 -4.83 -7.12
C GLY A 38 -3.18 -3.62 -8.04
N SER A 39 -3.00 -3.81 -9.35
CA SER A 39 -3.14 -2.73 -10.32
C SER A 39 -4.56 -2.18 -10.39
N VAL A 40 -5.55 -3.06 -10.59
CA VAL A 40 -6.96 -2.64 -10.68
C VAL A 40 -7.37 -1.94 -9.39
N PHE A 41 -6.97 -2.49 -8.24
CA PHE A 41 -7.22 -1.88 -6.95
C PHE A 41 -6.55 -0.51 -6.83
N SER A 42 -5.27 -0.37 -7.20
CA SER A 42 -4.54 0.90 -7.08
C SER A 42 -5.14 2.00 -7.98
N VAL A 43 -5.52 1.66 -9.22
CA VAL A 43 -6.21 2.61 -10.10
C VAL A 43 -7.59 2.97 -9.54
N ALA A 44 -8.34 1.98 -9.04
CA ALA A 44 -9.63 2.21 -8.41
C ALA A 44 -9.52 3.05 -7.12
N LEU A 45 -8.40 2.96 -6.42
CA LEU A 45 -8.12 3.69 -5.18
C LEU A 45 -7.68 5.14 -5.41
N ALA A 46 -7.07 5.43 -6.56
CA ALA A 46 -6.68 6.78 -6.94
C ALA A 46 -7.89 7.73 -7.03
N ALA A 47 -9.03 7.27 -7.55
CA ALA A 47 -10.24 8.10 -7.68
C ALA A 47 -10.80 8.55 -6.32
N PRO A 48 -11.04 7.67 -5.31
CA PRO A 48 -11.39 8.07 -3.96
C PRO A 48 -10.40 9.03 -3.33
N PHE A 49 -9.09 8.84 -3.57
CA PHE A 49 -8.08 9.78 -3.05
C PHE A 49 -8.17 11.16 -3.67
N TYR A 50 -8.40 11.23 -4.98
CA TYR A 50 -8.61 12.48 -5.70
C TYR A 50 -9.92 13.18 -5.29
N PHE A 51 -11.00 12.44 -5.08
CA PHE A 51 -12.24 13.04 -4.58
C PHE A 51 -12.13 13.48 -3.11
N ALA A 52 -11.40 12.71 -2.29
CA ALA A 52 -11.15 13.08 -0.91
C ALA A 52 -10.23 14.30 -0.78
N SER A 53 -9.33 14.55 -1.75
CA SER A 53 -8.48 15.75 -1.74
C SER A 53 -9.33 17.03 -1.82
N ALA A 54 -10.39 17.04 -2.62
CA ALA A 54 -11.27 18.20 -2.79
C ALA A 54 -12.02 18.61 -1.50
N THR A 55 -12.21 17.68 -0.56
CA THR A 55 -12.96 17.91 0.69
C THR A 55 -12.08 17.92 1.94
N SER A 56 -10.78 17.64 1.81
CA SER A 56 -9.87 17.46 2.94
C SER A 56 -9.10 18.75 3.29
N ASN A 57 -8.68 18.85 4.56
CA ASN A 57 -7.80 19.92 5.04
C ASN A 57 -6.39 19.91 4.40
N PHE A 58 -5.99 18.80 3.75
CA PHE A 58 -4.68 18.65 3.10
C PHE A 58 -4.79 18.13 1.65
N PRO A 59 -5.34 18.92 0.72
CA PRO A 59 -5.60 18.50 -0.67
C PRO A 59 -4.33 18.04 -1.39
N ALA A 60 -3.22 18.77 -1.24
CA ALA A 60 -1.96 18.46 -1.91
C ALA A 60 -1.38 17.08 -1.54
N LEU A 61 -1.50 16.67 -0.26
CA LEU A 61 -1.01 15.35 0.17
C LEU A 61 -1.85 14.22 -0.41
N LEU A 62 -3.18 14.37 -0.43
CA LEU A 62 -4.07 13.37 -1.00
C LEU A 62 -3.95 13.26 -2.52
N GLU A 63 -3.70 14.37 -3.22
CA GLU A 63 -3.36 14.33 -4.65
C GLU A 63 -2.06 13.59 -4.91
N ILE A 64 -1.02 13.82 -4.11
CA ILE A 64 0.23 13.07 -4.20
C ILE A 64 -0.03 11.57 -3.99
N PHE A 65 -0.80 11.19 -2.96
CA PHE A 65 -1.18 9.78 -2.75
C PHE A 65 -2.00 9.20 -3.91
N ALA A 66 -2.92 9.97 -4.49
CA ALA A 66 -3.69 9.57 -5.67
C ALA A 66 -2.78 9.31 -6.87
N LEU A 67 -1.83 10.22 -7.13
CA LEU A 67 -0.85 10.09 -8.19
C LEU A 67 0.08 8.89 -7.97
N PHE A 68 0.57 8.66 -6.76
CA PHE A 68 1.37 7.48 -6.43
C PHE A 68 0.58 6.18 -6.60
N SER A 69 -0.69 6.16 -6.21
CA SER A 69 -1.54 4.99 -6.39
C SER A 69 -1.80 4.70 -7.87
N LEU A 70 -2.07 5.74 -8.67
CA LEU A 70 -2.27 5.62 -10.10
C LEU A 70 -0.98 5.17 -10.80
N ALA A 71 0.16 5.78 -10.49
CA ALA A 71 1.46 5.37 -11.00
C ALA A 71 1.80 3.92 -10.63
N GLY A 72 1.55 3.52 -9.38
CA GLY A 72 1.76 2.15 -8.93
C GLY A 72 0.92 1.14 -9.72
N GLY A 73 -0.34 1.47 -10.01
CA GLY A 73 -1.19 0.63 -10.87
C GLY A 73 -0.66 0.52 -12.30
N VAL A 74 -0.31 1.65 -12.92
CA VAL A 74 0.25 1.65 -14.28
C VAL A 74 1.55 0.85 -14.37
N ILE A 75 2.46 1.03 -13.42
CA ILE A 75 3.73 0.29 -13.34
C ILE A 75 3.44 -1.22 -13.21
N CYS A 76 2.47 -1.62 -12.38
CA CYS A 76 2.09 -3.03 -12.24
C CYS A 76 1.55 -3.66 -13.53
N ILE A 77 0.89 -2.89 -14.42
CA ILE A 77 0.43 -3.37 -15.73
C ILE A 77 1.57 -3.45 -16.74
N VAL A 78 2.45 -2.45 -16.75
CA VAL A 78 3.52 -2.33 -17.74
C VAL A 78 4.66 -3.33 -17.47
N LEU A 79 4.88 -3.70 -16.21
CA LEU A 79 5.95 -4.63 -15.86
C LEU A 79 5.66 -6.08 -16.28
N PRO A 80 6.63 -6.77 -16.87
CA PRO A 80 6.56 -8.21 -17.05
C PRO A 80 6.37 -8.92 -15.70
N PRO A 81 5.58 -10.01 -15.63
CA PRO A 81 5.36 -10.74 -14.38
C PRO A 81 6.63 -11.26 -13.71
N GLU A 82 7.65 -11.54 -14.51
CA GLU A 82 8.96 -12.03 -14.06
C GLU A 82 9.72 -10.92 -13.30
N ASP A 83 9.74 -9.72 -13.88
CA ASP A 83 10.35 -8.53 -13.28
C ASP A 83 9.57 -8.07 -12.05
N PHE A 84 8.24 -8.06 -12.11
CA PHE A 84 7.38 -7.75 -10.97
C PHE A 84 7.69 -8.70 -9.80
N ARG A 85 7.75 -10.00 -10.06
CA ARG A 85 8.06 -11.00 -9.03
C ARG A 85 9.47 -10.80 -8.47
N SER A 86 10.45 -10.46 -9.32
CA SER A 86 11.81 -10.16 -8.90
C SER A 86 11.87 -8.95 -7.95
N ILE A 87 11.23 -7.83 -8.32
CA ILE A 87 11.18 -6.61 -7.52
C ILE A 87 10.48 -6.86 -6.18
N ILE A 88 9.28 -7.44 -6.19
CA ILE A 88 8.55 -7.74 -4.94
C ILE A 88 9.35 -8.69 -4.05
N SER A 89 10.03 -9.69 -4.64
CA SER A 89 10.88 -10.61 -3.86
C SER A 89 12.10 -9.91 -3.25
N TRP A 90 12.67 -8.94 -3.96
CA TRP A 90 13.78 -8.13 -3.48
C TRP A 90 13.32 -7.20 -2.37
N GLU A 91 12.21 -6.48 -2.56
CA GLU A 91 11.60 -5.64 -1.54
C GLU A 91 11.31 -6.45 -0.27
N LEU A 92 10.62 -7.59 -0.38
CA LEU A 92 10.35 -8.46 0.76
C LEU A 92 11.63 -8.91 1.47
N ARG A 93 12.74 -9.12 0.77
CA ARG A 93 14.01 -9.49 1.40
C ARG A 93 14.65 -8.33 2.15
N VAL A 94 14.63 -7.14 1.55
CA VAL A 94 15.22 -5.92 2.13
C VAL A 94 14.39 -5.43 3.33
N PHE A 95 13.07 -5.53 3.26
CA PHE A 95 12.16 -4.96 4.25
C PHE A 95 11.80 -5.89 5.41
N VAL A 96 12.00 -7.21 5.30
CA VAL A 96 11.85 -8.17 6.41
C VAL A 96 12.53 -7.71 7.71
N PRO A 97 13.82 -7.32 7.73
CA PRO A 97 14.48 -6.85 8.95
C PRO A 97 13.88 -5.53 9.49
N TYR A 98 13.22 -4.74 8.65
CA TYR A 98 12.60 -3.45 9.01
C TYR A 98 11.09 -3.56 9.25
N GLY A 99 10.54 -4.77 9.39
CA GLY A 99 9.11 -4.99 9.50
C GLY A 99 8.38 -4.18 10.58
N ARG A 100 9.01 -4.02 11.75
CA ARG A 100 8.46 -3.20 12.84
C ARG A 100 8.46 -1.71 12.50
N VAL A 101 9.51 -1.23 11.84
CA VAL A 101 9.63 0.17 11.39
C VAL A 101 8.58 0.47 10.34
N LEU A 102 8.36 -0.45 9.40
CA LEU A 102 7.27 -0.37 8.44
C LEU A 102 5.91 -0.32 9.13
N GLY A 103 5.68 -1.17 10.14
CA GLY A 103 4.46 -1.11 10.95
C GLY A 103 4.19 0.27 11.55
N ILE A 104 5.22 0.94 12.11
CA ILE A 104 5.09 2.30 12.64
C ILE A 104 4.71 3.29 11.53
N TRP A 105 5.34 3.22 10.36
CA TRP A 105 5.01 4.07 9.21
C TRP A 105 3.59 3.84 8.70
N TYR A 106 3.17 2.58 8.55
CA TYR A 106 1.80 2.25 8.15
C TYR A 106 0.78 2.74 9.18
N GLY A 107 1.11 2.70 10.47
CA GLY A 107 0.25 3.21 11.54
C GLY A 107 0.13 4.74 11.50
N LEU A 108 1.23 5.44 11.29
CA LEU A 108 1.25 6.90 11.13
C LEU A 108 0.48 7.34 9.89
N ILE A 109 0.70 6.69 8.74
CA ILE A 109 -0.01 6.99 7.49
C ILE A 109 -1.49 6.65 7.61
N GLY A 110 -1.83 5.51 8.22
CA GLY A 110 -3.22 5.10 8.46
C GLY A 110 -3.97 6.06 9.38
N GLY A 111 -3.33 6.46 10.49
CA GLY A 111 -3.88 7.46 11.41
C GLY A 111 -4.03 8.84 10.75
N PHE A 112 -3.03 9.27 9.97
CA PHE A 112 -3.09 10.51 9.20
C PHE A 112 -4.23 10.48 8.18
N LEU A 113 -4.44 9.37 7.49
CA LEU A 113 -5.54 9.19 6.53
C LEU A 113 -6.92 9.18 7.18
N ILE A 114 -7.05 8.67 8.40
CA ILE A 114 -8.29 8.78 9.16
C ILE A 114 -8.54 10.25 9.51
N TYR A 115 -7.52 10.95 10.02
CA TYR A 115 -7.61 12.35 10.40
C TYR A 115 -7.89 13.29 9.21
N ALA A 116 -7.26 13.06 8.07
CA ALA A 116 -7.44 13.89 6.87
C ALA A 116 -8.82 13.72 6.22
N VAL A 117 -9.48 12.57 6.42
CA VAL A 117 -10.79 12.23 5.84
C VAL A 117 -11.92 12.36 6.86
N SER A 118 -11.62 12.72 8.11
CA SER A 118 -12.61 13.08 9.15
C SER A 118 -12.83 14.59 9.16
#